data_AF-A0A9E7D223-F1
#
_entry.id   AF-A0A9E7D223-F1
#
_cell.length_a   1.000
_cell.length_b   1.000
_cell.length_c   1.000
_cell.angle_alpha   90.00
_cell.angle_beta   90.00
_cell.angle_gamma   90.00
#
_symmetry.space_group_name_H-M   'P 1'
#
loop_
_entity.id
_entity.type
_entity.pdbx_description
1 polymer ?
#
loop_
_entity_poly.entity_id
_entity_poly.type
_entity_poly.pdbx_seq_one_letter_code
_entity_poly.pdbx_strand_id
1 'polypeptide(L)'
;MSRRPKKCITVKEAKTLQANYVSKIEKILKEKLGKEECRDFWWSLEDIEEYITYFKVEAAAKGYKNLGLRFYLGKYDSDNDGYPDQTTMFIAPTGVQTNEDFVSLKGETIGAMTASTDDNIYEIEAMNDGFAGVPPKNY
;
A
#
# COMPACT_ATOMS: atom_id res chain seq x y z
N MET A 1 21.09 14.68 14.57
CA MET A 1 19.75 15.11 14.14
C MET A 1 19.44 14.43 12.82
N SER A 2 18.31 13.72 12.71
CA SER A 2 17.86 13.18 11.42
C SER A 2 17.42 14.32 10.50
N ARG A 3 17.69 14.19 9.19
CA ARG A 3 17.22 15.17 8.20
C ARG A 3 15.80 14.81 7.78
N ARG A 4 14.91 15.81 7.69
CA ARG A 4 13.56 15.63 7.17
C ARG A 4 13.61 15.04 5.75
N PRO A 5 12.89 13.93 5.46
CA PRO A 5 12.83 13.37 4.11
C PRO A 5 12.27 14.37 3.09
N LYS A 6 12.80 14.35 1.86
CA LYS A 6 12.43 15.28 0.78
C LYS A 6 10.95 15.20 0.39
N LYS A 7 10.35 14.00 0.48
CA LYS A 7 8.96 13.73 0.07
C LYS A 7 7.94 13.99 1.18
N CYS A 8 8.35 14.41 2.38
CA CYS A 8 7.39 14.78 3.42
C CYS A 8 6.65 16.07 3.01
N ILE A 9 5.34 16.11 3.22
CA ILE A 9 4.51 17.32 3.12
C ILE A 9 4.48 18.08 4.45
N THR A 10 3.95 19.29 4.45
CA THR A 10 3.75 20.06 5.70
C THR A 10 2.49 19.62 6.43
N VAL A 11 2.40 19.85 7.74
CA VAL A 11 1.17 19.57 8.52
C VAL A 11 -0.03 20.33 7.96
N LYS A 12 0.17 21.59 7.52
CA LYS A 12 -0.88 22.41 6.90
C LYS A 12 -1.39 21.81 5.59
N GLU A 13 -0.48 21.29 4.77
CA GLU A 13 -0.80 20.65 3.51
C GLU A 13 -1.58 19.35 3.74
N ALA A 14 -1.16 18.52 4.69
CA ALA A 14 -1.87 17.29 5.06
C ALA A 14 -3.30 17.58 5.56
N LYS A 15 -3.50 18.59 6.43
CA LYS A 15 -4.84 19.05 6.86
C LYS A 15 -5.71 19.51 5.69
N THR A 16 -5.13 20.25 4.74
CA THR A 16 -5.83 20.72 3.54
C THR A 16 -6.27 19.55 2.65
N LEU A 17 -5.39 18.58 2.44
CA LEU A 17 -5.70 17.38 1.64
C LEU A 17 -6.84 16.57 2.28
N GLN A 18 -6.78 16.35 3.58
CA GLN A 18 -7.82 15.61 4.30
C GLN A 18 -9.16 16.36 4.30
N ALA A 19 -9.17 17.67 4.57
CA ALA A 19 -10.38 18.48 4.49
C ALA A 19 -11.03 18.45 3.08
N ASN A 20 -10.22 18.46 2.02
CA ASN A 20 -10.70 18.30 0.66
C ASN A 20 -11.33 16.92 0.41
N TYR A 21 -10.73 15.85 0.93
CA TYR A 21 -11.30 14.50 0.85
C TYR A 21 -12.65 14.42 1.56
N VAL A 22 -12.74 14.91 2.80
CA VAL A 22 -14.00 14.88 3.59
C VAL A 22 -15.11 15.68 2.91
N SER A 23 -14.81 16.90 2.46
CA SER A 23 -15.82 17.79 1.88
C SER A 23 -16.33 17.33 0.50
N LYS A 24 -15.52 16.58 -0.26
CA LYS A 24 -15.84 16.19 -1.64
C LYS A 24 -16.19 14.71 -1.78
N ILE A 25 -15.39 13.82 -1.21
CA ILE A 25 -15.51 12.37 -1.41
C ILE A 25 -16.38 11.75 -0.31
N GLU A 26 -16.02 11.95 0.97
CA GLU A 26 -16.79 11.39 2.09
C GLU A 26 -18.25 11.85 2.03
N LYS A 27 -18.48 13.14 1.76
CA LYS A 27 -19.82 13.69 1.66
C LYS A 27 -20.68 12.90 0.66
N ILE A 28 -20.14 12.59 -0.52
CA ILE A 28 -20.85 11.80 -1.55
C ILE A 28 -21.06 10.36 -1.06
N LEU A 29 -20.05 9.73 -0.48
CA LEU A 29 -20.15 8.36 0.04
C LEU A 29 -21.23 8.26 1.12
N LYS A 30 -21.24 9.18 2.08
CA LYS A 30 -22.23 9.24 3.15
C LYS A 30 -23.65 9.44 2.61
N GLU A 31 -23.83 10.31 1.62
CA GLU A 31 -25.12 10.51 0.96
C GLU A 31 -25.60 9.26 0.21
N LYS A 32 -24.69 8.48 -0.40
CA LYS A 32 -25.03 7.30 -1.19
C LYS A 32 -25.19 6.02 -0.38
N LEU A 33 -24.37 5.85 0.65
CA LEU A 33 -24.32 4.64 1.49
C LEU A 33 -25.15 4.79 2.76
N GLY A 34 -25.55 6.01 3.14
CA GLY A 34 -26.26 6.28 4.39
C GLY A 34 -25.39 6.18 5.64
N LYS A 35 -24.07 5.97 5.49
CA LYS A 35 -23.09 5.84 6.57
C LYS A 35 -21.73 6.39 6.16
N GLU A 36 -20.89 6.68 7.15
CA GLU A 36 -19.49 7.05 6.92
C GLU A 36 -18.64 5.81 6.65
N GLU A 37 -17.64 5.99 5.80
CA GLU A 37 -16.65 4.97 5.47
C GLU A 37 -15.34 5.25 6.21
N CYS A 38 -14.64 4.18 6.58
CA CYS A 38 -13.28 4.26 7.08
C CYS A 38 -12.36 4.98 6.07
N ARG A 39 -11.60 5.97 6.57
CA ARG A 39 -10.65 6.78 5.77
C ARG A 39 -9.33 7.09 6.48
N ASP A 40 -9.19 6.61 7.71
CA ASP A 40 -7.93 6.58 8.43
C ASP A 40 -7.63 5.12 8.78
N PHE A 41 -6.39 4.72 8.51
CA PHE A 41 -5.90 3.38 8.74
C PHE A 41 -4.61 3.51 9.53
N TRP A 42 -4.57 2.83 10.67
CA TRP A 42 -3.46 2.92 11.60
C TRP A 42 -2.83 1.54 11.77
N TRP A 43 -1.49 1.52 11.72
CA TRP A 43 -0.69 0.39 12.14
C TRP A 43 0.28 0.87 13.21
N SER A 44 0.67 -0.04 14.11
CA SER A 44 1.80 0.25 14.97
C SER A 44 3.08 0.33 14.12
N LEU A 45 4.07 1.07 14.61
CA LEU A 45 5.38 1.10 13.96
C LEU A 45 6.03 -0.30 13.98
N GLU A 46 5.83 -1.05 15.06
CA GLU A 46 6.35 -2.40 15.24
C GLU A 46 5.82 -3.36 14.18
N ASP A 47 4.50 -3.39 13.94
CA ASP A 47 3.91 -4.30 12.94
C ASP A 47 4.38 -3.96 11.52
N ILE A 48 4.54 -2.68 11.20
CA ILE A 48 5.06 -2.26 9.89
C ILE A 48 6.54 -2.63 9.74
N GLU A 49 7.34 -2.49 10.79
CA GLU A 49 8.75 -2.88 10.77
C GLU A 49 8.92 -4.40 10.65
N GLU A 50 8.08 -5.17 11.34
CA GLU A 50 8.02 -6.63 11.23
C GLU A 50 7.65 -7.06 9.81
N TYR A 51 6.56 -6.50 9.26
CA TYR A 51 6.13 -6.82 7.90
C TYR A 51 7.18 -6.43 6.83
N ILE A 52 7.81 -5.27 6.95
CA ILE A 52 8.90 -4.86 6.04
C ILE A 52 10.10 -5.81 6.15
N THR A 53 10.39 -6.33 7.34
CA THR A 53 11.48 -7.30 7.54
C THR A 53 11.14 -8.62 6.86
N TYR A 54 9.95 -9.17 7.11
CA TYR A 54 9.42 -10.36 6.45
C TYR A 54 9.44 -10.23 4.91
N PHE A 55 8.88 -9.14 4.39
CA PHE A 55 8.85 -8.83 2.96
C PHE A 55 10.26 -8.86 2.34
N LYS A 56 11.23 -8.17 2.95
CA LYS A 56 12.60 -8.12 2.41
C LYS A 56 13.25 -9.50 2.32
N VAL A 57 13.03 -10.36 3.32
CA VAL A 57 13.59 -11.72 3.36
C VAL A 57 12.97 -12.56 2.25
N GLU A 58 11.64 -12.58 2.15
CA GLU A 58 10.93 -13.36 1.13
C GLU A 58 11.26 -12.88 -0.29
N ALA A 59 11.29 -11.56 -0.51
CA ALA A 59 11.59 -10.99 -1.81
C ALA A 59 13.03 -11.32 -2.25
N ALA A 60 13.99 -11.26 -1.32
CA ALA A 60 15.37 -11.64 -1.60
C ALA A 60 15.48 -13.14 -1.94
N ALA A 61 14.80 -14.01 -1.20
CA ALA A 61 14.79 -15.46 -1.45
C ALA A 61 14.20 -15.83 -2.82
N LYS A 62 13.26 -15.01 -3.32
CA LYS A 62 12.61 -15.22 -4.63
C LYS A 62 13.23 -14.41 -5.78
N GLY A 63 14.38 -13.76 -5.56
CA GLY A 63 15.12 -13.06 -6.62
C GLY A 63 14.57 -11.69 -7.03
N TYR A 64 13.77 -11.05 -6.18
CA TYR A 64 13.27 -9.69 -6.43
C TYR A 64 14.28 -8.63 -5.98
N LYS A 65 14.35 -7.54 -6.75
CA LYS A 65 15.09 -6.31 -6.46
C LYS A 65 14.18 -5.10 -6.65
N ASN A 66 14.68 -3.91 -6.36
CA ASN A 66 13.93 -2.65 -6.48
C ASN A 66 12.59 -2.68 -5.74
N LEU A 67 12.67 -3.06 -4.45
CA LEU A 67 11.51 -3.30 -3.61
C LEU A 67 10.72 -2.01 -3.33
N GLY A 68 9.40 -2.12 -3.30
CA GLY A 68 8.47 -1.06 -2.93
C GLY A 68 7.26 -1.58 -2.17
N LEU A 69 6.40 -0.64 -1.77
CA LEU A 69 5.12 -0.92 -1.12
C LEU A 69 4.02 -0.23 -1.91
N ARG A 70 2.92 -0.96 -2.14
CA ARG A 70 1.71 -0.44 -2.77
C ARG A 70 0.55 -0.54 -1.78
N PHE A 71 -0.24 0.52 -1.69
CA PHE A 71 -1.39 0.58 -0.80
C PHE A 71 -2.66 0.44 -1.63
N TYR A 72 -3.50 -0.52 -1.25
CA TYR A 72 -4.79 -0.77 -1.88
C TYR A 72 -5.91 -0.48 -0.92
N LEU A 73 -6.99 0.15 -1.42
CA LEU A 73 -8.26 0.16 -0.71
C LEU A 73 -8.98 -1.16 -0.98
N GLY A 74 -9.53 -1.75 0.07
CA GLY A 74 -10.38 -2.94 0.03
C GLY A 74 -11.72 -2.68 0.73
N LYS A 75 -12.58 -3.69 0.74
CA LYS A 75 -13.88 -3.66 1.41
C LYS A 75 -14.05 -4.95 2.18
N TYR A 76 -14.36 -4.86 3.47
CA TYR A 76 -14.75 -6.02 4.25
C TYR A 76 -16.14 -6.49 3.86
N ASP A 77 -16.32 -7.81 3.88
CA ASP A 77 -17.64 -8.43 3.72
C ASP A 77 -18.58 -8.06 4.87
N SER A 78 -19.88 -8.26 4.66
CA SER A 78 -20.92 -7.89 5.63
C SER A 78 -20.88 -8.73 6.92
N ASP A 79 -20.23 -9.90 6.88
CA ASP A 79 -20.06 -10.81 8.02
C ASP A 79 -18.68 -10.69 8.69
N ASN A 80 -17.87 -9.71 8.30
CA ASN A 80 -16.60 -9.44 8.94
C ASN A 80 -16.76 -9.08 10.42
N ASP A 81 -15.95 -9.70 11.27
CA ASP A 81 -15.93 -9.41 12.70
C ASP A 81 -15.25 -8.06 12.97
N GLY A 82 -16.00 -7.14 13.58
CA GLY A 82 -15.54 -5.79 13.94
C GLY A 82 -15.87 -4.70 12.92
N TYR A 83 -15.66 -4.92 11.61
CA TYR A 83 -15.78 -3.87 10.58
C TYR A 83 -16.66 -4.26 9.38
N PRO A 84 -17.89 -4.76 9.59
CA PRO A 84 -18.74 -5.22 8.50
C PRO A 84 -19.05 -4.10 7.51
N ASP A 85 -18.90 -4.41 6.23
CA ASP A 85 -19.09 -3.48 5.12
C ASP A 85 -18.33 -2.16 5.32
N GLN A 86 -17.11 -2.16 5.86
CA GLN A 86 -16.25 -0.97 5.92
C GLN A 86 -15.12 -1.05 4.91
N THR A 87 -14.67 0.12 4.45
CA THR A 87 -13.44 0.23 3.67
C THR A 87 -12.24 -0.16 4.54
N THR A 88 -11.29 -0.89 3.96
CA THR A 88 -9.98 -1.16 4.58
C THR A 88 -8.85 -0.68 3.66
N MET A 89 -7.63 -0.67 4.17
CA MET A 89 -6.43 -0.50 3.36
C MET A 89 -5.43 -1.61 3.69
N PHE A 90 -4.83 -2.21 2.66
CA PHE A 90 -3.80 -3.23 2.82
C PHE A 90 -2.53 -2.88 2.02
N ILE A 91 -1.41 -3.42 2.47
CA ILE A 91 -0.07 -3.12 1.95
C ILE A 91 0.45 -4.33 1.16
N ALA A 92 0.59 -4.17 -0.14
CA ALA A 92 1.14 -5.19 -1.04
C ALA A 92 2.63 -4.92 -1.32
N PRO A 93 3.48 -5.97 -1.34
CA PRO A 93 4.88 -5.85 -1.70
C PRO A 93 5.01 -5.68 -3.22
N THR A 94 5.96 -4.86 -3.65
CA THR A 94 6.31 -4.71 -5.07
C THR A 94 7.80 -4.93 -5.32
N GLY A 95 8.16 -5.34 -6.53
CA GLY A 95 9.55 -5.49 -6.93
C GLY A 95 9.70 -5.94 -8.38
N VAL A 96 10.95 -5.98 -8.83
CA VAL A 96 11.32 -6.44 -10.17
C VAL A 96 12.05 -7.76 -10.02
N GLN A 97 11.55 -8.81 -10.68
CA GLN A 97 12.22 -10.10 -10.73
C GLN A 97 13.42 -10.00 -11.68
N THR A 98 14.62 -10.28 -11.17
CA THR A 98 15.79 -10.40 -12.03
C THR A 98 15.86 -11.84 -12.51
N ASN A 99 15.45 -12.10 -13.76
CA ASN A 99 15.75 -13.40 -14.37
C ASN A 99 17.27 -13.49 -14.56
N GLU A 100 17.93 -14.40 -13.85
CA GLU A 100 19.36 -14.70 -14.06
C GLU A 100 19.61 -15.49 -15.36
N ASP A 101 18.55 -15.99 -16.01
CA ASP A 101 18.63 -16.84 -17.21
C ASP A 101 18.66 -16.07 -18.55
N PHE A 102 19.24 -14.87 -18.59
CA PHE A 102 19.59 -14.26 -19.88
C PHE A 102 21.00 -14.70 -20.31
N VAL A 103 21.14 -15.97 -20.70
CA VAL A 103 22.29 -16.41 -21.49
C VAL A 103 22.19 -15.77 -22.87
N SER A 104 23.01 -14.75 -23.10
CA SER A 104 23.23 -14.18 -24.44
C SER A 104 23.79 -15.27 -25.36
N LEU A 105 22.92 -15.94 -26.11
CA LEU A 105 23.33 -16.75 -27.25
C LEU A 105 23.68 -15.79 -28.38
N LYS A 106 24.97 -15.47 -28.47
CA LYS A 106 25.62 -14.85 -29.65
C LYS A 106 25.12 -13.44 -30.02
N GLY A 107 25.36 -12.47 -29.14
CA GLY A 107 25.68 -11.09 -29.59
C GLY A 107 24.56 -10.27 -30.25
N GLU A 108 23.33 -10.75 -30.27
CA GLU A 108 22.17 -9.98 -30.72
C GLU A 108 21.17 -9.83 -29.57
N THR A 109 20.97 -8.58 -29.15
CA THR A 109 20.02 -8.21 -28.11
C THR A 109 18.60 -8.37 -28.65
N ILE A 110 18.00 -9.54 -28.49
CA ILE A 110 16.60 -9.78 -28.81
C ILE A 110 15.76 -9.36 -27.60
N GLY A 111 15.03 -8.26 -27.78
CA GLY A 111 13.95 -7.84 -26.88
C GLY A 111 14.43 -6.93 -25.74
N ALA A 112 14.16 -5.64 -25.87
CA ALA A 112 13.95 -4.82 -24.68
C ALA A 112 12.74 -5.41 -23.94
N MET A 113 12.98 -6.30 -22.97
CA MET A 113 11.97 -6.55 -21.95
C MET A 113 11.78 -5.22 -21.24
N THR A 114 10.64 -4.59 -21.49
CA THR A 114 10.07 -3.61 -20.58
C THR A 114 9.81 -4.37 -19.28
N ALA A 115 10.82 -4.50 -18.42
CA ALA A 115 10.61 -4.89 -17.04
C ALA A 115 9.61 -3.87 -16.51
N SER A 116 8.38 -4.31 -16.28
CA SER A 116 7.34 -3.50 -15.69
C SER A 116 7.91 -2.96 -14.39
N THR A 117 8.03 -1.64 -14.36
CA THR A 117 8.45 -0.90 -13.19
C THR A 117 7.40 -1.15 -12.11
N ASP A 118 7.81 -1.74 -11.00
CA ASP A 118 7.12 -1.69 -9.71
C ASP A 118 5.86 -2.59 -9.57
N ASP A 119 5.84 -3.77 -10.20
CA ASP A 119 4.73 -4.74 -10.10
C ASP A 119 4.60 -5.37 -8.71
N ASN A 120 3.37 -5.81 -8.38
CA ASN A 120 3.11 -6.57 -7.16
C ASN A 120 3.85 -7.92 -7.19
N ILE A 121 4.34 -8.35 -6.03
CA ILE A 121 4.86 -9.70 -5.79
C ILE A 121 3.72 -10.50 -5.16
N TYR A 122 3.02 -11.31 -5.96
CA TYR A 122 1.85 -12.06 -5.50
C TYR A 122 2.23 -13.31 -4.70
N GLU A 123 3.50 -13.68 -4.70
CA GLU A 123 4.10 -14.79 -3.95
C GLU A 123 4.45 -14.42 -2.51
N ILE A 124 4.18 -13.18 -2.09
CA ILE A 124 4.37 -12.67 -0.73
C ILE A 124 3.05 -12.07 -0.27
N GLU A 125 2.59 -12.49 0.90
CA GLU A 125 1.32 -12.09 1.48
C GLU A 125 1.25 -10.58 1.71
N ALA A 126 0.08 -10.01 1.48
CA ALA A 126 -0.19 -8.61 1.80
C ALA A 126 -0.57 -8.44 3.28
N MET A 127 -0.19 -7.32 3.88
CA MET A 127 -0.54 -6.99 5.25
C MET A 127 -1.84 -6.20 5.31
N ASN A 128 -2.83 -6.71 6.06
CA ASN A 128 -4.07 -6.01 6.38
C ASN A 128 -4.37 -6.18 7.87
N ASP A 129 -3.83 -5.28 8.68
CA ASP A 129 -4.10 -5.18 10.12
C ASP A 129 -4.31 -3.72 10.55
N GLY A 130 -4.69 -2.89 9.58
CA GLY A 130 -4.87 -1.47 9.82
C GLY A 130 -6.14 -1.26 10.63
N PHE A 131 -6.03 -0.87 11.90
CA PHE A 131 -7.19 -0.42 12.65
C PHE A 131 -7.77 0.81 11.96
N ALA A 132 -9.06 0.76 11.66
CA ALA A 132 -9.79 1.87 11.10
C ALA A 132 -10.74 2.47 12.13
N GLY A 133 -10.75 3.79 12.24
CA GLY A 133 -11.71 4.48 13.11
C GLY A 133 -13.14 4.37 12.56
N VAL A 134 -14.08 3.91 13.41
CA VAL A 134 -15.52 4.01 13.16
C VAL A 134 -16.16 4.76 14.33
N PRO A 135 -16.50 6.07 14.20
CA PRO A 135 -16.33 6.92 13.01
C PRO A 135 -14.86 7.31 12.75
N PRO A 136 -14.51 7.68 11.51
CA PRO A 136 -13.14 8.00 11.13
C PRO A 136 -12.62 9.29 11.78
N LYS A 137 -11.31 9.35 12.01
CA LYS A 137 -10.63 10.51 12.58
C LYS A 137 -10.21 11.50 11.49
N ASN A 138 -10.24 12.79 11.81
CA ASN A 138 -9.67 13.84 10.97
C ASN A 138 -8.20 14.07 11.31
N TYR A 139 -7.42 14.44 10.30
CA TYR A 139 -6.01 14.80 10.42
C TYR A 139 -5.82 16.26 10.92
#